data_AF-A0A7X7H671-F1
#
_entry.id   AF-A0A7X7H671-F1
#
_cell.length_a   1.000
_cell.length_b   1.000
_cell.length_c   1.000
_cell.angle_alpha   90.00
_cell.angle_beta   90.00
_cell.angle_gamma   90.00
#
_symmetry.space_group_name_H-M   'P 1'
#
loop_
_entity.id
_entity.type
_entity.pdbx_description
1 polymer ?
#
loop_
_entity_poly.entity_id
_entity_poly.type
_entity_poly.pdbx_seq_one_letter_code
_entity_poly.pdbx_strand_id
1 'polypeptide(L)'
;MKFRKCRQCGEIKLETEFRQYYGETRTGKERGRYRTCKACESINTRYKYLCKKQSNGRASEQELQELDKIEQLYDLLRAKGLKPPSKRERSTILNLVDELLEKHSTSSVEDTDELVSAAAPQELLDWLNADLSQYDPEYLQDVVADELIKKYRPQIGVDSNTYKPIYDDTHRDLLNKVLERFDEYEDNYTDEGEDEDA
;
A
#
# COMPACT_ATOMS: atom_id res chain seq x y z
N MET A 1 -2.48 -37.00 15.96
CA MET A 1 -1.40 -36.22 15.31
C MET A 1 -2.01 -34.99 14.65
N LYS A 2 -1.41 -33.82 14.81
CA LYS A 2 -1.91 -32.57 14.20
C LYS A 2 -1.16 -32.30 12.90
N PHE A 3 -1.91 -31.94 11.86
CA PHE A 3 -1.38 -31.59 10.54
C PHE A 3 -1.64 -30.12 10.25
N ARG A 4 -0.75 -29.51 9.46
CA ARG A 4 -0.84 -28.12 9.05
C ARG A 4 -0.35 -27.94 7.63
N LYS A 5 -1.04 -27.08 6.87
CA LYS A 5 -0.60 -26.67 5.53
C LYS A 5 0.51 -25.62 5.63
N CYS A 6 1.61 -25.85 4.91
CA CYS A 6 2.68 -24.85 4.78
C CYS A 6 2.23 -23.67 3.93
N ARG A 7 2.43 -22.44 4.41
CA ARG A 7 2.09 -21.21 3.67
C ARG A 7 2.92 -21.03 2.38
N GLN A 8 4.15 -21.54 2.36
CA GLN A 8 5.08 -21.35 1.25
C GLN A 8 4.97 -22.44 0.17
N CYS A 9 5.04 -23.72 0.54
CA CYS A 9 4.97 -24.82 -0.43
C CYS A 9 3.56 -25.41 -0.61
N GLY A 10 2.60 -25.07 0.25
CA GLY A 10 1.22 -25.57 0.16
C GLY A 10 1.03 -27.03 0.59
N GLU A 11 2.10 -27.75 0.93
CA GLU A 11 2.02 -29.15 1.39
C GLU A 11 1.45 -29.25 2.80
N ILE A 12 0.68 -30.32 3.05
CA ILE A 12 0.17 -30.68 4.37
C ILE A 12 1.28 -31.49 5.08
N LYS A 13 1.77 -30.99 6.21
CA LYS A 13 2.84 -31.63 6.99
C LYS A 13 2.43 -31.83 8.44
N LEU A 14 3.15 -32.69 9.14
CA LEU A 14 3.02 -32.86 10.58
C LEU A 14 3.36 -31.55 11.30
N GLU A 15 2.69 -31.26 12.39
CA GLU A 15 2.92 -30.04 13.17
C GLU A 15 4.38 -29.94 13.71
N THR A 16 5.06 -31.08 13.90
CA THR A 16 6.48 -31.17 14.26
C THR A 16 7.44 -30.66 13.18
N GLU A 17 6.98 -30.60 11.93
CA GLU A 17 7.71 -30.03 10.78
C GLU A 17 7.66 -28.50 10.76
N PHE A 18 7.00 -27.88 11.74
CA PHE A 18 6.95 -26.43 11.91
C PHE A 18 7.69 -26.06 13.20
N ARG A 19 8.63 -25.12 13.08
CA ARG A 19 9.40 -24.61 14.22
C ARG A 19 8.44 -23.97 15.24
N GLN A 20 8.71 -24.12 16.53
CA GLN A 20 8.01 -23.39 17.59
C GLN A 20 8.59 -21.97 17.70
N TYR A 21 7.74 -20.98 18.00
CA TYR A 21 8.26 -19.67 18.38
C TYR A 21 9.07 -19.79 19.68
N TYR A 22 10.16 -19.03 19.78
CA TYR A 22 10.97 -18.97 20.99
C TYR A 22 10.24 -18.25 22.12
N GLY A 23 10.42 -18.76 23.36
CA GLY A 23 9.92 -18.17 24.59
C GLY A 23 8.45 -18.48 24.91
N GLU A 24 8.06 -18.09 26.13
CA GLU A 24 6.68 -18.24 26.62
C GLU A 24 5.82 -17.03 26.23
N THR A 25 4.49 -17.20 26.22
CA THR A 25 3.58 -16.05 26.21
C THR A 25 3.64 -15.33 27.56
N ARG A 26 3.15 -14.08 27.64
CA ARG A 26 2.96 -13.37 28.92
C ARG A 26 2.10 -14.13 29.94
N THR A 27 1.40 -15.17 29.50
CA THR A 27 0.49 -16.02 30.28
C THR A 27 1.06 -17.42 30.56
N GLY A 28 2.35 -17.67 30.28
CA GLY A 28 3.00 -18.97 30.53
C GLY A 28 2.52 -20.11 29.61
N LYS A 29 1.86 -19.80 28.49
CA LYS A 29 1.43 -20.80 27.50
C LYS A 29 2.49 -20.94 26.40
N GLU A 30 2.59 -22.15 25.84
CA GLU A 30 3.40 -22.40 24.64
C GLU A 30 2.97 -21.45 23.51
N ARG A 31 3.92 -20.71 22.95
CA ARG A 31 3.65 -19.94 21.73
C ARG A 31 3.37 -20.91 20.57
N GLY A 32 2.58 -20.42 19.61
CA GLY A 32 2.25 -21.20 18.41
C GLY A 32 3.48 -21.60 17.58
N ARG A 33 3.25 -22.28 16.47
CA ARG A 33 4.31 -22.64 15.52
C ARG A 33 4.30 -21.73 14.30
N TYR A 34 5.44 -21.62 13.62
CA TYR A 34 5.54 -20.94 12.34
C TYR A 34 4.57 -21.53 11.31
N ARG A 35 4.10 -20.70 10.37
CA ARG A 35 3.23 -21.12 9.25
C ARG A 35 4.00 -21.70 8.07
N THR A 36 5.32 -21.61 8.10
CA THR A 36 6.24 -22.12 7.08
C THR A 36 6.96 -23.34 7.66
N CYS A 37 7.09 -24.41 6.88
CA CYS A 37 7.73 -25.64 7.36
C CYS A 37 9.26 -25.49 7.41
N LYS A 38 9.92 -26.31 8.21
CA LYS A 38 11.39 -26.33 8.39
C LYS A 38 12.16 -26.42 7.07
N ALA A 39 11.66 -27.20 6.11
CA ALA A 39 12.27 -27.31 4.78
C ALA A 39 12.27 -25.96 4.03
N CYS A 40 11.11 -25.29 3.98
CA CYS A 40 11.00 -23.96 3.40
C CYS A 40 11.83 -22.92 4.16
N GLU A 41 11.93 -23.01 5.50
CA GLU A 41 12.82 -22.15 6.28
C GLU A 41 14.30 -22.34 5.92
N SER A 42 14.74 -23.58 5.71
CA SER A 42 16.10 -23.92 5.28
C SER A 42 16.40 -23.31 3.91
N ILE A 43 15.51 -23.50 2.92
CA ILE A 43 15.62 -22.90 1.58
C ILE A 43 15.67 -21.38 1.68
N ASN A 44 14.80 -20.76 2.47
CA ASN A 44 14.77 -19.30 2.65
C ASN A 44 16.07 -18.76 3.27
N THR A 45 16.65 -19.51 4.20
CA THR A 45 17.90 -19.15 4.87
C THR A 45 19.07 -19.23 3.89
N ARG A 46 19.11 -20.32 3.11
CA ARG A 46 20.11 -20.52 2.06
C ARG A 46 20.01 -19.46 0.98
N TYR A 47 18.81 -19.17 0.50
CA TYR A 47 18.53 -18.09 -0.44
C TYR A 47 19.08 -16.74 0.04
N LYS A 48 18.75 -16.33 1.27
CA LYS A 48 19.27 -15.07 1.85
C LYS A 48 20.79 -15.03 1.92
N TYR A 49 21.40 -16.15 2.30
CA TYR A 49 22.86 -16.28 2.35
C TYR A 49 23.48 -16.13 0.95
N LEU A 50 22.92 -16.83 -0.05
CA LEU A 50 23.38 -16.78 -1.43
C LEU A 50 23.21 -15.41 -2.05
N CYS A 51 22.06 -14.73 -1.87
CA CYS A 51 21.88 -13.36 -2.33
C CYS A 51 22.93 -12.41 -1.74
N LYS A 52 23.23 -12.52 -0.44
CA LYS A 52 24.27 -11.72 0.22
C LYS A 52 25.67 -12.08 -0.30
N LYS A 53 25.92 -13.33 -0.63
CA LYS A 53 27.22 -13.79 -1.15
C LYS A 53 27.43 -13.32 -2.59
N GLN A 54 26.39 -13.39 -3.42
CA GLN A 54 26.35 -12.87 -4.78
C GLN A 54 26.56 -11.35 -4.80
N SER A 55 25.84 -10.60 -3.95
CA SER A 55 25.99 -9.13 -3.90
C SER A 55 27.40 -8.67 -3.49
N ASN A 56 28.15 -9.53 -2.80
CA ASN A 56 29.54 -9.27 -2.41
C ASN A 56 30.57 -9.82 -3.42
N GLY A 57 30.14 -10.35 -4.57
CA GLY A 57 31.01 -10.91 -5.61
C GLY A 57 31.77 -12.17 -5.20
N ARG A 58 31.30 -12.87 -4.16
CA ARG A 58 31.99 -14.04 -3.56
C ARG A 58 31.29 -15.38 -3.84
N ALA A 59 30.21 -15.38 -4.60
CA ALA A 59 29.46 -16.59 -4.90
C ALA A 59 30.21 -17.45 -5.93
N SER A 60 30.30 -18.75 -5.69
CA SER A 60 30.82 -19.69 -6.69
C SER A 60 29.79 -19.94 -7.79
N GLU A 61 30.23 -20.49 -8.92
CA GLU A 61 29.32 -20.88 -10.03
C GLU A 61 28.25 -21.87 -9.58
N GLN A 62 28.61 -22.86 -8.76
CA GLN A 62 27.66 -23.82 -8.19
C GLN A 62 26.63 -23.14 -7.29
N GLU A 63 27.05 -22.12 -6.52
CA GLU A 63 26.17 -21.34 -5.65
C GLU A 63 25.22 -20.42 -6.43
N LEU A 64 25.67 -19.91 -7.58
CA LEU A 64 24.82 -19.16 -8.51
C LEU A 64 23.77 -20.07 -9.17
N GLN A 65 24.15 -21.28 -9.57
CA GLN A 65 23.20 -22.28 -10.08
C GLN A 65 22.20 -22.72 -9.01
N GLU A 66 22.64 -22.86 -7.76
CA GLU A 66 21.75 -23.16 -6.63
C GLU A 66 20.75 -22.02 -6.41
N LEU A 67 21.22 -20.76 -6.46
CA LEU A 67 20.37 -19.58 -6.33
C LEU A 67 19.32 -19.52 -7.44
N ASP A 68 19.72 -19.74 -8.69
CA ASP A 68 18.82 -19.76 -9.85
C ASP A 68 17.73 -20.83 -9.71
N LYS A 69 18.08 -22.05 -9.29
CA LYS A 69 17.09 -23.12 -9.03
C LYS A 69 16.11 -22.75 -7.91
N ILE A 70 16.55 -22.02 -6.89
CA ILE A 70 15.67 -21.54 -5.82
C ILE A 70 14.72 -20.45 -6.37
N GLU A 71 15.20 -19.58 -7.25
CA GLU A 71 14.36 -18.55 -7.91
C GLU A 71 13.28 -19.20 -8.79
N GLN A 72 13.66 -20.16 -9.64
CA GLN A 72 12.72 -20.94 -10.44
C GLN A 72 11.65 -21.63 -9.57
N LEU A 73 12.05 -22.21 -8.43
CA LEU A 73 11.11 -22.79 -7.48
C LEU A 73 10.14 -21.73 -6.96
N TYR A 74 10.62 -20.54 -6.60
CA TYR A 74 9.74 -19.48 -6.11
C TYR A 74 8.78 -18.97 -7.18
N ASP A 75 9.19 -18.89 -8.45
CA ASP A 75 8.30 -18.53 -9.56
C ASP A 75 7.19 -19.56 -9.74
N LEU A 76 7.52 -20.85 -9.72
CA LEU A 76 6.52 -21.92 -9.78
C LEU A 76 5.55 -21.89 -8.60
N LEU A 77 6.04 -21.56 -7.39
CA LEU A 77 5.18 -21.43 -6.22
C LEU A 77 4.28 -20.19 -6.31
N ARG A 78 4.79 -19.06 -6.83
CA ARG A 78 3.99 -17.84 -7.10
C ARG A 78 2.89 -18.12 -8.12
N ALA A 79 3.22 -18.80 -9.22
CA ALA A 79 2.25 -19.20 -10.25
C ALA A 79 1.12 -20.09 -9.68
N LYS A 80 1.40 -20.87 -8.64
CA LYS A 80 0.40 -21.67 -7.91
C LYS A 80 -0.38 -20.89 -6.84
N GLY A 81 -0.23 -19.57 -6.77
CA GLY A 81 -0.89 -18.70 -5.78
C GLY A 81 -0.31 -18.83 -4.36
N LEU A 82 0.87 -19.41 -4.21
CA LEU A 82 1.56 -19.52 -2.91
C LEU A 82 2.41 -18.28 -2.65
N LYS A 83 2.86 -18.12 -1.40
CA LYS A 83 3.57 -16.91 -0.93
C LYS A 83 5.01 -17.23 -0.50
N PRO A 84 5.93 -17.57 -1.43
CA PRO A 84 7.37 -17.61 -1.13
C PRO A 84 7.91 -16.21 -0.81
N PRO A 85 9.10 -16.10 -0.18
CA PRO A 85 9.72 -14.80 0.07
C PRO A 85 9.91 -14.02 -1.22
N SER A 86 9.49 -12.75 -1.22
CA SER A 86 9.82 -11.86 -2.32
C SER A 86 11.32 -11.55 -2.31
N LYS A 87 11.89 -11.36 -3.50
CA LYS A 87 13.19 -10.73 -3.68
C LYS A 87 13.01 -9.34 -3.06
N ARG A 88 13.63 -9.10 -1.90
CA ARG A 88 13.78 -7.73 -1.41
C ARG A 88 14.82 -7.11 -2.33
N GLU A 89 14.38 -6.66 -3.50
CA GLU A 89 15.06 -5.53 -4.11
C GLU A 89 15.05 -4.47 -3.02
N ARG A 90 16.24 -4.08 -2.55
CA ARG A 90 16.32 -2.80 -1.88
C ARG A 90 15.87 -1.84 -2.97
N SER A 91 14.66 -1.33 -2.86
CA SER A 91 14.18 -0.26 -3.70
C SER A 91 15.22 0.85 -3.57
N THR A 92 16.13 0.90 -4.53
CA THR A 92 17.02 2.03 -4.70
C THR A 92 16.13 3.24 -4.91
N ILE A 93 16.54 4.41 -4.41
CA ILE A 93 15.81 5.66 -4.70
C ILE A 93 15.56 5.78 -6.20
N LEU A 94 16.51 5.33 -7.03
CA LEU A 94 16.35 5.19 -8.48
C LEU A 94 15.16 4.33 -8.90
N ASN A 95 14.96 3.12 -8.36
CA ASN A 95 13.80 2.30 -8.72
C ASN A 95 12.48 2.95 -8.30
N LEU A 96 12.50 3.71 -7.19
CA LEU A 96 11.34 4.44 -6.69
C LEU A 96 11.03 5.65 -7.58
N VAL A 97 12.07 6.36 -8.04
CA VAL A 97 11.96 7.46 -9.01
C VAL A 97 11.53 6.93 -10.37
N ASP A 98 12.06 5.81 -10.84
CA ASP A 98 11.67 5.18 -12.10
C ASP A 98 10.20 4.70 -12.05
N GLU A 99 9.76 4.09 -10.95
CA GLU A 99 8.36 3.68 -10.77
C GLU A 99 7.41 4.90 -10.70
N LEU A 100 7.85 6.01 -10.11
CA LEU A 100 7.10 7.27 -10.09
C LEU A 100 7.08 7.93 -11.47
N LEU A 101 8.23 7.98 -12.16
CA LEU A 101 8.33 8.47 -13.53
C LEU A 101 7.44 7.66 -14.44
N GLU A 102 7.45 6.33 -14.39
CA GLU A 102 6.55 5.48 -15.18
C GLU A 102 5.08 5.79 -14.86
N LYS A 103 4.69 5.86 -13.58
CA LYS A 103 3.32 6.22 -13.18
C LYS A 103 2.88 7.58 -13.74
N HIS A 104 3.74 8.59 -13.68
CA HIS A 104 3.44 9.92 -14.21
C HIS A 104 3.57 10.02 -15.74
N SER A 105 4.38 9.16 -16.36
CA SER A 105 4.53 9.07 -17.82
C SER A 105 3.34 8.37 -18.46
N THR A 106 2.78 7.33 -17.82
CA THR A 106 1.52 6.71 -18.26
C THR A 106 0.29 7.56 -17.93
N SER A 107 0.40 8.52 -17.01
CA SER A 107 -0.68 9.46 -16.67
C SER A 107 -0.63 10.77 -17.46
N SER A 108 0.19 10.88 -18.51
CA SER A 108 0.27 12.11 -19.29
C SER A 108 0.43 11.80 -20.78
N VAL A 109 -0.66 11.36 -21.43
CA VAL A 109 -1.25 11.96 -22.64
C VAL A 109 -2.64 11.32 -22.87
N GLU A 110 -3.62 11.66 -22.06
CA GLU A 110 -5.02 11.77 -22.53
C GLU A 110 -5.57 13.03 -21.87
N ASP A 111 -5.11 14.17 -22.40
CA ASP A 111 -5.68 15.46 -22.07
C ASP A 111 -6.72 15.81 -23.12
N THR A 112 -7.86 16.27 -22.60
CA THR A 112 -8.92 17.06 -23.24
C THR A 112 -10.00 16.43 -24.12
N ASP A 113 -11.20 16.81 -23.71
CA ASP A 113 -12.48 16.91 -24.42
C ASP A 113 -13.40 15.68 -24.53
N GLU A 114 -14.67 15.94 -24.20
CA GLU A 114 -15.82 15.04 -24.23
C GLU A 114 -15.94 14.00 -23.10
N LEU A 115 -16.42 14.45 -21.92
CA LEU A 115 -17.49 13.74 -21.15
C LEU A 115 -17.94 14.47 -19.87
N VAL A 116 -17.50 15.71 -19.62
CA VAL A 116 -18.07 16.54 -18.53
C VAL A 116 -19.30 17.30 -19.03
N SER A 117 -20.34 16.59 -19.44
CA SER A 117 -21.65 17.21 -19.67
C SER A 117 -22.76 16.16 -19.54
N ALA A 118 -23.20 15.92 -18.30
CA ALA A 118 -24.58 15.53 -17.95
C ALA A 118 -24.77 15.16 -16.46
N ALA A 119 -23.72 14.81 -15.71
CA ALA A 119 -23.91 14.23 -14.35
C ALA A 119 -22.95 14.74 -13.26
N ALA A 120 -22.08 15.71 -13.56
CA ALA A 120 -21.25 16.32 -12.53
C ALA A 120 -22.09 17.32 -11.71
N PRO A 121 -22.11 17.24 -10.38
CA PRO A 121 -22.81 18.20 -9.54
C PRO A 121 -22.19 19.59 -9.75
N GLN A 122 -23.00 20.55 -10.20
CA GLN A 122 -22.58 21.92 -10.49
C GLN A 122 -21.84 22.55 -9.30
N GLU A 123 -22.29 22.25 -8.08
CA GLU A 123 -21.71 22.73 -6.83
C GLU A 123 -20.23 22.34 -6.64
N LEU A 124 -19.81 21.14 -7.07
CA LEU A 124 -18.39 20.74 -6.99
C LEU A 124 -17.54 21.50 -8.03
N LEU A 125 -18.10 21.76 -9.20
CA LEU A 125 -17.43 22.56 -10.24
C LEU A 125 -17.35 24.04 -9.84
N ASP A 126 -18.36 24.54 -9.15
CA ASP A 126 -18.38 25.92 -8.63
C ASP A 126 -17.26 26.11 -7.60
N TRP A 127 -17.08 25.17 -6.66
CA TRP A 127 -15.96 25.21 -5.69
C TRP A 127 -14.59 25.04 -6.34
N LEU A 128 -14.45 24.24 -7.39
CA LEU A 128 -13.20 24.12 -8.15
C LEU A 128 -12.79 25.43 -8.84
N ASN A 129 -13.77 26.27 -9.20
CA ASN A 129 -13.52 27.55 -9.88
C ASN A 129 -13.67 28.76 -8.96
N ALA A 130 -14.09 28.56 -7.71
CA ALA A 130 -14.29 29.62 -6.74
C ALA A 130 -12.97 30.29 -6.37
N ASP A 131 -13.04 31.59 -6.16
CA ASP A 131 -11.96 32.39 -5.61
C ASP A 131 -11.89 32.14 -4.09
N LEU A 132 -10.92 31.33 -3.67
CA LEU A 132 -10.78 30.93 -2.27
C LEU A 132 -10.22 32.05 -1.37
N SER A 133 -9.64 33.10 -1.96
CA SER A 133 -9.06 34.24 -1.23
C SER A 133 -10.07 35.04 -0.39
N GLN A 134 -11.37 34.82 -0.61
CA GLN A 134 -12.46 35.50 0.07
C GLN A 134 -12.95 34.73 1.32
N TYR A 135 -12.38 33.56 1.59
CA TYR A 135 -12.83 32.65 2.64
C TYR A 135 -11.70 32.32 3.59
N ASP A 136 -12.04 32.16 4.86
CA ASP A 136 -11.11 31.67 5.88
C ASP A 136 -10.78 30.18 5.61
N PRO A 137 -9.50 29.76 5.66
CA PRO A 137 -9.12 28.36 5.48
C PRO A 137 -9.81 27.40 6.44
N GLU A 138 -9.99 27.75 7.71
CA GLU A 138 -10.67 26.91 8.69
C GLU A 138 -12.14 26.74 8.31
N TYR A 139 -12.79 27.78 7.79
CA TYR A 139 -14.16 27.69 7.29
C TYR A 139 -14.28 26.77 6.07
N LEU A 140 -13.32 26.79 5.16
CA LEU A 140 -13.31 25.91 3.98
C LEU A 140 -13.13 24.44 4.35
N GLN A 141 -12.28 24.12 5.34
CA GLN A 141 -12.03 22.74 5.75
C GLN A 141 -13.08 22.18 6.72
N ASP A 142 -13.43 22.93 7.76
CA ASP A 142 -14.29 22.41 8.81
C ASP A 142 -15.78 22.47 8.46
N VAL A 143 -16.17 23.42 7.60
CA VAL A 143 -17.57 23.61 7.21
C VAL A 143 -17.81 23.13 5.79
N VAL A 144 -17.13 23.72 4.81
CA VAL A 144 -17.44 23.46 3.39
C VAL A 144 -17.02 22.05 2.98
N ALA A 145 -15.79 21.63 3.24
CA ALA A 145 -15.31 20.29 2.92
C ALA A 145 -16.14 19.21 3.65
N ASP A 146 -16.47 19.44 4.91
CA ASP A 146 -17.21 18.51 5.75
C ASP A 146 -18.67 18.33 5.25
N GLU A 147 -19.30 19.40 4.75
CA GLU A 147 -20.59 19.36 4.05
C GLU A 147 -20.51 18.65 2.69
N LEU A 148 -19.49 18.94 1.89
CA LEU A 148 -19.27 18.31 0.59
C LEU A 148 -19.02 16.80 0.73
N ILE A 149 -18.26 16.36 1.74
CA ILE A 149 -18.03 14.95 2.04
C ILE A 149 -19.34 14.26 2.45
N LYS A 150 -20.15 14.87 3.32
CA LYS A 150 -21.44 14.30 3.73
C LYS A 150 -22.40 14.13 2.55
N LYS A 151 -22.39 15.09 1.62
CA LYS A 151 -23.30 15.14 0.47
C LYS A 151 -22.86 14.25 -0.69
N TYR A 152 -21.57 14.21 -0.99
CA TYR A 152 -21.01 13.53 -2.17
C TYR A 152 -20.24 12.25 -1.86
N ARG A 153 -20.04 11.93 -0.59
CA ARG A 153 -19.46 10.67 -0.11
C ARG A 153 -20.24 10.08 1.08
N PRO A 154 -21.57 9.88 0.96
CA PRO A 154 -22.35 9.28 2.04
C PRO A 154 -21.94 7.83 2.31
N GLN A 155 -22.11 7.40 3.56
CA GLN A 155 -21.90 6.00 3.93
C GLN A 155 -23.07 5.14 3.43
N ILE A 156 -22.82 4.28 2.45
CA ILE A 156 -23.82 3.38 1.85
C ILE A 156 -24.03 2.13 2.72
N GLY A 157 -23.01 1.72 3.49
CA GLY A 157 -23.14 0.55 4.35
C GLY A 157 -21.90 0.23 5.17
N VAL A 158 -21.86 -0.98 5.69
CA VAL A 158 -20.71 -1.55 6.41
C VAL A 158 -20.43 -2.93 5.83
N ASP A 159 -19.18 -3.16 5.41
CA ASP A 159 -18.74 -4.45 4.90
C ASP A 159 -18.83 -5.51 6.01
N SER A 160 -19.65 -6.53 5.80
CA SER A 160 -19.91 -7.60 6.76
C SER A 160 -18.67 -8.47 7.08
N ASN A 161 -17.64 -8.45 6.23
CA ASN A 161 -16.42 -9.24 6.42
C ASN A 161 -15.30 -8.44 7.09
N THR A 162 -15.20 -7.14 6.79
CA THR A 162 -14.11 -6.28 7.29
C THR A 162 -14.55 -5.31 8.38
N TYR A 163 -15.86 -5.20 8.64
CA TYR A 163 -16.49 -4.23 9.53
C TYR A 163 -16.11 -2.77 9.21
N LYS A 164 -15.71 -2.49 7.97
CA LYS A 164 -15.36 -1.14 7.52
C LYS A 164 -16.55 -0.45 6.86
N PRO A 165 -16.72 0.86 7.06
CA PRO A 165 -17.73 1.63 6.34
C PRO A 165 -17.44 1.61 4.83
N ILE A 166 -18.48 1.37 4.03
CA ILE A 166 -18.47 1.47 2.57
C ILE A 166 -19.09 2.82 2.23
N TYR A 167 -18.36 3.63 1.46
CA TYR A 167 -18.78 4.96 1.02
C TYR A 167 -19.16 4.95 -0.45
N ASP A 168 -20.01 5.90 -0.84
CA ASP A 168 -20.25 6.21 -2.24
C ASP A 168 -19.03 6.91 -2.83
N ASP A 169 -18.36 6.26 -3.77
CA ASP A 169 -17.19 6.83 -4.45
C ASP A 169 -17.55 7.45 -5.82
N THR A 170 -18.85 7.60 -6.16
CA THR A 170 -19.32 8.10 -7.47
C THR A 170 -18.75 9.47 -7.86
N HIS A 171 -18.56 10.37 -6.89
CA HIS A 171 -18.00 11.71 -7.12
C HIS A 171 -16.66 11.93 -6.40
N ARG A 172 -16.01 10.84 -5.96
CA ARG A 172 -14.78 10.88 -5.17
C ARG A 172 -13.67 11.67 -5.83
N ASP A 173 -13.48 11.50 -7.14
CA ASP A 173 -12.37 12.14 -7.84
C ASP A 173 -12.56 13.66 -7.97
N LEU A 174 -13.80 14.13 -8.16
CA LEU A 174 -14.11 15.56 -8.18
C LEU A 174 -14.05 16.17 -6.78
N LEU A 175 -14.59 15.47 -5.78
CA LEU A 175 -14.54 15.90 -4.39
C LEU A 175 -13.08 16.03 -3.91
N ASN A 176 -12.23 15.03 -4.19
CA ASN A 176 -10.83 15.07 -3.78
C ASN A 176 -10.08 16.24 -4.41
N LYS A 177 -10.37 16.62 -5.66
CA LYS A 177 -9.77 17.81 -6.29
C LYS A 177 -10.19 19.11 -5.60
N VAL A 178 -11.42 19.21 -5.10
CA VAL A 178 -11.87 20.36 -4.32
C VAL A 178 -11.15 20.40 -2.98
N LEU A 179 -11.08 19.26 -2.28
CA LEU A 179 -10.41 19.15 -0.98
C LEU A 179 -8.91 19.46 -1.08
N GLU A 180 -8.22 18.91 -2.07
CA GLU A 180 -6.80 19.19 -2.31
C GLU A 180 -6.55 20.68 -2.57
N ARG A 181 -7.46 21.36 -3.27
CA ARG A 181 -7.39 22.82 -3.46
C ARG A 181 -7.58 23.59 -2.15
N PHE A 182 -8.41 23.10 -1.23
CA PHE A 182 -8.59 23.71 0.10
C PHE A 182 -7.36 23.49 0.97
N ASP A 183 -6.77 22.29 0.96
CA ASP A 183 -5.54 21.96 1.67
C ASP A 183 -4.37 22.83 1.14
N GLU A 184 -4.22 22.95 -0.18
CA GLU A 184 -3.22 23.83 -0.79
C GLU A 184 -3.45 25.31 -0.46
N TYR A 185 -4.70 25.74 -0.31
CA TYR A 185 -5.01 27.11 0.09
C TYR A 185 -4.65 27.36 1.56
N GLU A 186 -4.98 26.43 2.47
CA GLU A 186 -4.58 26.50 3.88
C GLU A 186 -3.05 26.52 4.03
N ASP A 187 -2.34 25.62 3.36
CA ASP A 187 -0.88 25.51 3.40
C ASP A 187 -0.17 26.80 2.93
N ASN A 188 -0.80 27.53 2.02
CA ASN A 188 -0.30 28.80 1.48
C ASN A 188 -0.94 30.04 2.12
N TYR A 189 -1.87 29.87 3.07
CA TYR A 189 -2.51 30.99 3.75
C TYR A 189 -1.56 31.55 4.80
N THR A 190 -0.94 32.68 4.46
CA THR A 190 -0.19 33.49 5.42
C THR A 190 -1.16 34.49 6.02
N ASP A 191 -1.41 34.37 7.33
CA ASP A 191 -2.16 35.38 8.08
C ASP A 191 -1.32 36.67 8.10
N GLU A 192 -1.52 37.56 7.12
CA GLU A 192 -0.94 38.90 7.14
C GLU A 192 -1.68 39.71 8.22
N GLY A 193 -1.39 39.41 9.48
CA GLY A 193 -2.18 39.96 10.58
C GLY A 193 -1.75 39.64 12.00
N GLU A 194 -0.45 39.63 12.34
CA GLU A 194 0.03 39.95 13.70
C GLU A 194 1.56 40.12 13.74
N ASP A 195 2.05 41.27 13.26
CA ASP A 195 3.34 41.85 13.68
C ASP A 195 3.19 43.39 13.71
N GLU A 196 2.18 43.88 14.45
CA GLU A 196 2.22 45.20 15.09
C GLU A 196 2.39 44.98 16.59
N ASP A 197 3.63 45.01 17.09
CA ASP A 197 3.99 45.99 18.12
C ASP A 197 5.50 45.97 18.41
N ALA A 198 6.03 47.19 18.39
CA ALA A 198 7.41 47.59 18.66
C ALA A 198 7.74 47.68 20.16
#